data_AF-A0A1F2UIW7-F1
#
_entry.id   AF-A0A1F2UIW7-F1
#
_cell.length_a   1.000
_cell.length_b   1.000
_cell.length_c   1.000
_cell.angle_alpha   90.00
_cell.angle_beta   90.00
_cell.angle_gamma   90.00
#
_symmetry.space_group_name_H-M   'P 1'
#
loop_
_entity.id
_entity.type
_entity.pdbx_description
1 polymer ?
#
loop_
_entity_poly.entity_id
_entity_poly.type
_entity_poly.pdbx_seq_one_letter_code
_entity_poly.pdbx_strand_id
1 'polypeptide(L)'
;MRVTTFLATLFALLGTITLGNAQTAGQPRAGQLDKDGHVRAWFDASGLKVGDPFPAVEAYDEKGKPFNTKSLKGQYTVVVNGCLT
;
A
#
# COMPACT_ATOMS: atom_id res chain seq x y z
N MET A 1 -32.62 -39.55 -12.19
CA MET A 1 -32.17 -38.24 -12.70
C MET A 1 -32.63 -37.11 -11.75
N ARG A 2 -32.00 -36.92 -10.58
CA ARG A 2 -32.37 -35.85 -9.61
C ARG A 2 -31.21 -35.36 -8.73
N VAL A 3 -29.95 -35.72 -9.07
CA VAL A 3 -28.76 -35.41 -8.26
C VAL A 3 -27.90 -34.28 -8.86
N THR A 4 -28.00 -34.03 -10.16
CA THR A 4 -27.21 -33.01 -10.85
C THR A 4 -27.73 -31.58 -10.65
N THR A 5 -28.98 -31.41 -10.22
CA THR A 5 -29.59 -30.08 -10.04
C THR A 5 -29.25 -29.44 -8.69
N PHE A 6 -28.89 -30.23 -7.67
CA PHE A 6 -28.49 -29.72 -6.35
C PHE A 6 -27.05 -29.20 -6.32
N LEU A 7 -26.17 -29.68 -7.21
CA LEU A 7 -24.77 -29.23 -7.25
C LEU A 7 -24.63 -27.83 -7.89
N ALA A 8 -25.55 -27.46 -8.78
CA ALA A 8 -25.50 -26.18 -9.50
C ALA A 8 -25.96 -24.99 -8.65
N THR A 9 -26.87 -25.21 -7.68
CA THR A 9 -27.34 -24.14 -6.78
C THR A 9 -26.39 -23.88 -5.62
N LEU A 10 -25.60 -24.86 -5.19
CA LEU A 10 -24.58 -24.67 -4.16
C LEU A 10 -23.44 -23.74 -4.63
N PHE A 11 -23.09 -23.79 -5.91
CA PHE A 11 -22.07 -22.92 -6.49
C PHE A 11 -22.55 -21.47 -6.66
N ALA A 12 -23.86 -21.27 -6.84
CA ALA A 12 -24.45 -19.93 -6.95
C ALA A 12 -24.57 -19.21 -5.59
N LEU A 13 -24.56 -19.95 -4.46
CA LEU A 13 -24.62 -19.37 -3.12
C LEU A 13 -23.24 -19.04 -2.53
N LEU A 14 -22.15 -19.61 -3.06
CA LEU A 14 -20.76 -19.26 -2.70
C LEU A 14 -20.19 -18.08 -3.53
N GLY A 15 -20.95 -17.54 -4.48
CA GLY A 15 -20.57 -16.36 -5.27
C GLY A 15 -20.61 -15.03 -4.51
N THR A 16 -20.93 -15.04 -3.21
CA THR A 16 -20.91 -13.89 -2.30
C THR A 16 -19.50 -13.60 -1.75
N ILE A 17 -18.48 -13.66 -2.60
CA ILE A 17 -17.18 -13.06 -2.26
C ILE A 17 -17.17 -11.67 -2.88
N THR A 18 -17.68 -10.75 -2.06
CA THR A 18 -17.47 -9.30 -2.09
C THR A 18 -16.30 -8.86 -3.00
N LEU A 19 -16.61 -8.25 -4.15
CA LEU A 19 -15.71 -7.23 -4.71
C LEU A 19 -15.78 -6.01 -3.79
N GLY A 20 -15.09 -6.10 -2.66
CA GLY A 20 -14.66 -4.92 -1.95
C GLY A 20 -13.66 -4.22 -2.84
N ASN A 21 -14.09 -3.14 -3.49
CA ASN A 21 -13.19 -2.18 -4.12
C ASN A 21 -12.29 -1.58 -3.02
N ALA A 22 -11.19 -2.26 -2.71
CA ALA A 22 -10.02 -1.67 -2.10
C ALA A 22 -9.26 -0.90 -3.19
N GLN A 23 -9.80 0.27 -3.54
CA GLN A 23 -9.17 1.30 -4.35
C GLN A 23 -9.38 2.59 -3.54
N THR A 24 -8.41 3.31 -2.98
CA THR A 24 -6.95 3.31 -3.16
C THR A 24 -6.41 3.92 -1.87
N ALA A 25 -5.55 3.20 -1.14
CA ALA A 25 -4.73 3.85 -0.12
C ALA A 25 -3.78 4.81 -0.84
N GLY A 26 -4.03 6.12 -0.69
CA GLY A 26 -3.14 7.17 -1.17
C GLY A 26 -3.29 7.53 -2.64
N GLN A 27 -4.50 7.91 -3.08
CA GLN A 27 -4.56 8.80 -4.24
C GLN A 27 -4.07 10.19 -3.76
N PRO A 28 -2.89 10.67 -4.18
CA PRO A 28 -2.42 11.99 -3.76
C PRO A 28 -3.46 13.00 -4.24
N ARG A 29 -3.95 13.84 -3.32
CA ARG A 29 -4.66 15.05 -3.72
C ARG A 29 -3.71 15.81 -4.64
N ALA A 30 -4.15 16.10 -5.86
CA ALA A 30 -3.38 16.91 -6.80
C ALA A 30 -2.83 18.12 -6.05
N GLY A 31 -1.50 18.24 -6.00
CA GLY A 31 -0.83 19.25 -5.19
C GLY A 31 -1.37 20.62 -5.55
N GLN A 32 -1.75 21.40 -4.54
CA GLN A 32 -2.22 22.76 -4.76
C GLN A 32 -1.02 23.59 -5.21
N LEU A 33 -1.12 24.20 -6.40
CA LEU A 33 -0.13 25.16 -6.88
C LEU A 33 -0.15 26.37 -5.94
N ASP A 34 1.01 26.77 -5.42
CA ASP A 34 1.14 28.06 -4.77
C ASP A 34 1.19 29.20 -5.81
N LYS A 35 1.17 30.45 -5.31
CA LYS A 35 1.19 31.65 -6.16
C LYS A 35 2.51 31.81 -6.92
N ASP A 36 3.55 31.10 -6.49
CA ASP A 36 4.90 31.14 -7.03
C ASP A 36 5.16 29.96 -7.99
N GLY A 37 4.14 29.12 -8.24
CA GLY A 37 4.18 28.01 -9.20
C GLY A 37 4.74 26.70 -8.64
N HIS A 38 4.96 26.59 -7.33
CA HIS A 38 5.39 25.35 -6.71
C HIS A 38 4.21 24.44 -6.36
N VAL A 39 4.35 23.16 -6.70
CA VAL A 39 3.40 22.12 -6.30
C VAL A 39 3.71 21.71 -4.87
N ARG A 40 2.86 22.11 -3.91
CA ARG A 40 2.96 21.55 -2.55
C ARG A 40 2.29 20.18 -2.53
N ALA A 41 3.11 19.14 -2.57
CA ALA A 41 2.64 17.78 -2.27
C ALA A 41 2.32 17.70 -0.78
N TRP A 42 1.03 17.51 -0.46
CA TRP A 42 0.62 17.17 0.90
C TRP A 42 0.88 15.68 1.09
N PHE A 43 1.97 15.34 1.80
CA PHE A 43 2.09 14.02 2.38
C PHE A 43 1.00 13.90 3.44
N ASP A 44 0.07 12.97 3.25
CA ASP A 44 -0.98 12.73 4.25
C ASP A 44 -0.28 12.31 5.55
N ALA A 45 -0.54 13.05 6.63
CA ALA A 45 0.26 13.02 7.85
C ALA A 45 -0.02 11.79 8.74
N SER A 46 -0.41 10.66 8.14
CA SER A 46 -0.44 9.35 8.80
C SER A 46 0.97 8.75 8.94
N GLY A 47 1.96 9.59 9.25
CA GLY A 47 3.33 9.18 9.47
C GLY A 47 3.48 8.33 10.73
N LEU A 48 4.53 7.51 10.75
CA LEU A 48 4.94 6.72 11.92
C LEU A 48 5.21 7.66 13.11
N LYS A 49 4.62 7.36 14.26
CA LYS A 49 4.88 8.08 15.52
C LYS A 49 6.06 7.44 16.25
N VAL A 50 6.65 8.21 17.15
CA VAL A 50 7.71 7.69 18.04
C VAL A 50 7.12 6.57 18.89
N GLY A 51 7.81 5.42 18.90
CA GLY A 51 7.38 4.21 19.59
C GLY A 51 6.58 3.25 18.72
N ASP A 52 6.10 3.68 17.55
CA ASP A 52 5.46 2.75 16.61
C ASP A 52 6.50 1.77 16.06
N PRO A 53 6.11 0.49 15.86
CA PRO A 53 6.96 -0.45 15.15
C PRO A 53 7.17 0.02 13.73
N PHE A 54 8.43 0.06 13.29
CA PHE A 54 8.74 0.38 11.91
C PHE A 54 8.18 -0.72 10.98
N PRO A 55 7.42 -0.37 9.93
CA PRO A 55 6.73 -1.34 9.09
C PRO A 55 7.74 -2.12 8.24
N ALA A 56 7.34 -3.35 7.91
CA ALA A 56 8.02 -4.09 6.86
C ALA A 56 7.68 -3.45 5.51
N VAL A 57 8.70 -2.94 4.83
CA VAL A 57 8.59 -2.33 3.50
C VAL A 57 9.45 -3.15 2.56
N GLU A 58 8.89 -3.47 1.40
CA GLU A 58 9.59 -4.07 0.28
C GLU A 58 9.89 -2.99 -0.75
N ALA A 59 11.14 -2.93 -1.19
CA ALA A 59 11.64 -1.95 -2.13
C ALA A 59 12.70 -2.60 -3.04
N TYR A 60 13.18 -1.83 -4.01
CA TYR A 60 14.31 -2.21 -4.85
C TYR A 60 15.41 -1.16 -4.69
N ASP A 61 16.66 -1.61 -4.68
CA ASP A 61 17.81 -0.71 -4.69
C ASP A 61 18.06 -0.12 -6.09
N GLU A 62 19.11 0.71 -6.21
CA GLU A 62 19.48 1.36 -7.46
C GLU A 62 19.87 0.38 -8.58
N LYS A 63 20.14 -0.88 -8.24
CA LYS A 63 20.51 -1.96 -9.18
C LYS A 63 19.33 -2.90 -9.46
N GLY A 64 18.14 -2.60 -8.92
CA GLY A 64 16.95 -3.45 -9.05
C GLY A 64 16.99 -4.70 -8.17
N LYS A 65 17.86 -4.76 -7.15
CA LYS A 65 17.89 -5.86 -6.19
C LYS A 65 16.77 -5.67 -5.18
N PRO A 66 16.01 -6.72 -4.83
CA PRO A 66 14.99 -6.62 -3.80
C PRO A 66 15.62 -6.32 -2.43
N PHE A 67 14.97 -5.40 -1.71
CA PHE A 67 15.32 -4.98 -0.37
C PHE A 67 14.08 -5.03 0.53
N ASN A 68 14.25 -5.53 1.75
CA ASN A 68 13.18 -5.56 2.75
C ASN A 68 13.70 -4.98 4.07
N THR A 69 12.95 -4.05 4.65
CA THR A 69 13.35 -3.37 5.89
C THR A 69 13.45 -4.32 7.10
N LYS A 70 12.84 -5.52 7.06
CA LYS A 70 13.07 -6.58 8.06
C LYS A 70 14.53 -6.99 8.17
N SER A 71 15.31 -6.86 7.09
CA SER A 71 16.75 -7.14 7.10
C SER A 71 17.56 -6.18 7.98
N LEU A 72 17.00 -5.01 8.34
CA LEU A 72 17.63 -4.01 9.19
C LEU A 72 17.44 -4.28 10.69
N LYS A 73 16.72 -5.34 11.06
CA LYS A 73 16.47 -5.67 12.47
C LYS A 73 17.78 -5.87 13.24
N GLY A 74 17.83 -5.33 14.46
CA GLY A 74 19.00 -5.37 15.32
C GLY A 74 19.98 -4.22 15.11
N GLN A 75 19.79 -3.40 14.07
CA GLN A 75 20.62 -2.24 13.79
C GLN A 75 19.87 -0.93 14.06
N TYR A 76 20.57 0.07 14.57
CA TYR A 76 20.07 1.45 14.56
C TYR A 76 20.18 2.00 13.15
N THR A 77 19.04 2.26 12.51
CA THR A 77 18.95 2.70 11.12
C THR A 77 18.14 3.99 11.00
N VAL A 78 18.63 4.95 10.20
CA VAL A 78 17.91 6.18 9.85
C VAL A 78 17.37 6.02 8.43
N VAL A 79 16.06 6.20 8.25
CA VAL A 79 15.40 6.16 6.94
C VAL A 79 14.96 7.56 6.55
N VAL A 80 15.42 8.02 5.39
CA VAL A 80 15.07 9.33 4.83
C VAL A 80 14.23 9.10 3.58
N ASN A 81 13.06 9.73 3.51
CA ASN A 81 12.20 9.72 2.34
C ASN A 81 12.37 11.05 1.61
N GLY A 82 12.70 11.00 0.32
CA GLY A 82 12.87 12.18 -0.52
C GLY A 82 12.75 11.80 -1.98
N CYS A 83 12.39 12.75 -2.85
CA CYS A 83 12.55 12.57 -4.28
C CYS A 83 13.94 13.07 -4.68
N LEU A 84 14.66 12.29 -5.49
CA LEU A 84 15.77 12.84 -6.26
C LEU A 84 15.19 13.51 -7.50
N THR A 85 15.45 14.80 -7.65
CA THR A 85 15.16 15.58 -8.85
C THR A 85 16.24 15.40 -9.90
#